data_AF-A0A1G5LWS0-F1
#
_entry.id   AF-A0A1G5LWS0-F1
#
_cell.length_a   1.000
_cell.length_b   1.000
_cell.length_c   1.000
_cell.angle_alpha   90.00
_cell.angle_beta   90.00
_cell.angle_gamma   90.00
#
_symmetry.space_group_name_H-M   'P 1'
#
loop_
_entity.id
_entity.type
_entity.pdbx_description
1 polymer ?
#
loop_
_entity_poly.entity_id
_entity_poly.type
_entity_poly.pdbx_seq_one_letter_code
_entity_poly.pdbx_strand_id
1 'polypeptide(L)'
;LNGQSGIKYDQDLRFGAGDLRQAFWLVDLLETGGYEGPRHFDFKPPRTEGYDGVWASAAGCMRNYLILKERAAAFRADPAVQEALRASRLDELALPTAEDGVAGLLADRSAYEDFDVTAAAERSMAFEALDQLALDHLLGVR
;
A
#
# COMPACT_ATOMS: atom_id res chain seq x y z
N LEU A 1 11.91 -8.29 -7.22
CA LEU A 1 11.77 -6.89 -6.76
C LEU A 1 12.75 -6.02 -7.53
N ASN A 2 12.25 -5.08 -8.33
CA ASN A 2 13.02 -4.12 -9.12
C ASN A 2 12.22 -2.81 -9.30
N GLY A 3 12.66 -1.92 -10.19
CA GLY A 3 12.03 -0.64 -10.47
C GLY A 3 11.81 -0.38 -11.95
N GLN A 4 10.74 0.35 -12.27
CA GLN A 4 10.32 0.70 -13.63
C GLN A 4 9.68 2.09 -13.63
N SER A 5 9.85 2.86 -14.71
CA SER A 5 9.16 4.14 -14.92
C SER A 5 8.13 4.02 -16.03
N GLY A 6 6.97 3.44 -15.72
CA GLY A 6 5.82 3.37 -16.63
C GLY A 6 6.04 2.47 -17.86
N ILE A 7 5.24 2.71 -18.89
CA ILE A 7 5.14 1.84 -20.08
C ILE A 7 6.28 2.14 -21.05
N LYS A 8 7.36 1.34 -20.95
CA LYS A 8 8.52 1.36 -21.85
C LYS A 8 9.22 0.01 -21.78
N TYR A 9 10.40 -0.10 -22.41
CA TYR A 9 11.25 -1.28 -22.27
C TYR A 9 11.50 -1.63 -20.80
N ASP A 10 11.82 -2.90 -20.55
CA ASP A 10 12.13 -3.41 -19.22
C ASP A 10 13.45 -2.81 -18.72
N GLN A 11 13.36 -1.93 -17.71
CA GLN A 11 14.49 -1.12 -17.26
C GLN A 11 15.35 -1.80 -16.20
N ASP A 12 14.79 -2.75 -15.45
CA ASP A 12 15.47 -3.45 -14.36
C ASP A 12 16.18 -2.52 -13.35
N LEU A 13 15.56 -1.39 -13.00
CA LEU A 13 16.15 -0.49 -12.01
C LEU A 13 16.21 -1.18 -10.64
N ARG A 14 17.13 -0.75 -9.78
CA ARG A 14 17.15 -1.23 -8.38
C ARG A 14 15.79 -1.00 -7.71
N PHE A 15 15.37 -1.89 -6.81
CA PHE A 15 14.08 -1.77 -6.11
C PHE A 15 13.92 -0.41 -5.41
N GLY A 16 12.75 0.21 -5.53
CA GLY A 16 12.46 1.56 -5.02
C GLY A 16 12.90 2.72 -5.93
N ALA A 17 13.66 2.46 -7.00
CA ALA A 17 13.73 3.39 -8.13
C ALA A 17 12.50 3.19 -9.04
N GLY A 18 12.18 4.17 -9.88
CA GLY A 18 10.94 4.15 -10.65
C GLY A 18 9.78 4.71 -9.82
N ASP A 19 8.74 3.91 -9.60
CA ASP A 19 7.59 4.30 -8.77
C ASP A 19 7.84 4.02 -7.28
N LEU A 20 8.27 5.06 -6.56
CA LEU A 20 8.57 4.98 -5.14
C LEU A 20 7.32 4.76 -4.27
N ARG A 21 6.18 5.33 -4.65
CA ARG A 21 4.94 5.20 -3.88
C ARG A 21 4.38 3.79 -3.96
N GLN A 22 4.45 3.16 -5.14
CA GLN A 22 4.07 1.76 -5.28
C GLN A 22 5.04 0.82 -4.55
N ALA A 23 6.34 1.13 -4.54
CA ALA A 23 7.30 0.36 -3.75
C ALA A 23 6.98 0.41 -2.25
N PHE A 24 6.56 1.58 -1.72
CA PHE A 24 6.10 1.72 -0.34
C PHE A 24 4.90 0.81 -0.04
N TRP A 25 3.85 0.89 -0.85
CA TRP A 25 2.64 0.06 -0.65
C TRP A 25 2.90 -1.44 -0.81
N LEU A 26 3.82 -1.83 -1.70
CA LEU A 26 4.22 -3.22 -1.83
C LEU A 26 4.91 -3.72 -0.56
N VAL A 27 5.84 -2.94 0.02
CA VAL A 27 6.52 -3.34 1.26
C VAL A 27 5.52 -3.41 2.41
N ASP A 28 4.63 -2.43 2.56
CA ASP A 28 3.54 -2.48 3.54
C ASP A 28 2.73 -3.79 3.40
N LEU A 29 2.23 -4.10 2.19
CA LEU A 29 1.47 -5.31 1.91
C LEU A 29 2.24 -6.60 2.25
N LEU A 30 3.50 -6.73 1.84
CA LEU A 30 4.29 -7.95 2.07
C LEU A 30 4.56 -8.19 3.56
N GLU A 31 4.82 -7.12 4.30
CA GLU A 31 5.14 -7.21 5.73
C GLU A 31 3.88 -7.39 6.58
N THR A 32 2.75 -6.74 6.25
CA THR A 32 1.49 -6.94 6.98
C THR A 32 0.77 -8.21 6.55
N GLY A 33 0.96 -8.65 5.31
CA GLY A 33 0.35 -9.87 4.76
C GLY A 33 1.07 -11.17 5.13
N GLY A 34 2.18 -11.09 5.86
CA GLY A 34 2.90 -12.27 6.35
C GLY A 34 3.56 -13.10 5.26
N TYR A 35 4.00 -12.49 4.15
CA TYR A 35 4.75 -13.22 3.14
C TYR A 35 6.09 -13.69 3.73
N GLU A 36 6.37 -14.99 3.73
CA GLU A 36 7.60 -15.57 4.32
C GLU A 36 8.67 -15.95 3.28
N GLY A 37 8.34 -15.82 1.98
CA GLY A 37 9.28 -16.18 0.92
C GLY A 37 10.43 -15.19 0.73
N PRO A 38 11.42 -15.53 -0.14
CA PRO A 38 12.56 -14.67 -0.39
C PRO A 38 12.19 -13.32 -0.99
N ARG A 39 12.84 -12.24 -0.52
CA ARG A 39 12.81 -10.92 -1.17
C ARG A 39 13.89 -10.88 -2.26
N HIS A 40 13.62 -11.57 -3.37
CA HIS A 40 14.56 -11.67 -4.47
C HIS A 40 14.64 -10.36 -5.28
N PHE A 41 15.85 -9.84 -5.51
CA PHE A 41 16.10 -8.68 -6.36
C PHE A 41 16.61 -9.13 -7.72
N ASP A 42 15.76 -9.00 -8.75
CA ASP A 42 16.12 -9.26 -10.14
C ASP A 42 16.23 -7.91 -10.85
N PHE A 43 17.44 -7.36 -10.89
CA PHE A 43 17.68 -6.00 -11.37
C PHE A 43 19.04 -5.92 -12.07
N LYS A 44 19.28 -4.83 -12.80
CA LYS A 44 20.53 -4.56 -13.50
C LYS A 44 21.13 -3.24 -13.01
N PRO A 45 22.38 -3.23 -12.53
CA PRO A 45 23.13 -1.98 -12.36
C PRO A 45 23.14 -1.21 -13.69
N PRO A 46 22.88 0.11 -13.71
CA PRO A 46 22.90 0.88 -14.94
C PRO A 46 24.21 0.70 -15.71
N ARG A 47 24.13 0.64 -17.04
CA ARG A 47 25.30 0.41 -17.92
C ARG A 47 26.43 1.44 -17.81
N THR A 48 26.19 2.55 -17.12
CA THR A 48 27.15 3.63 -16.88
C THR A 48 28.07 3.36 -15.69
N GLU A 49 27.73 2.38 -14.85
CA GLU A 49 28.44 2.11 -13.59
C GLU A 49 29.71 1.27 -13.78
N GLY A 50 30.71 1.52 -12.93
CA GLY A 50 31.81 0.60 -12.66
C GLY A 50 31.45 -0.50 -11.66
N TYR A 51 32.40 -1.37 -11.32
CA TYR A 51 32.15 -2.45 -10.33
C TYR A 51 31.78 -1.94 -8.94
N ASP A 52 32.28 -0.78 -8.55
CA ASP A 52 31.87 -0.07 -7.34
C ASP A 52 30.37 0.26 -7.36
N GLY A 53 29.86 0.77 -8.49
CA GLY A 53 28.43 1.03 -8.69
C GLY A 53 27.57 -0.23 -8.72
N VAL A 54 28.10 -1.37 -9.19
CA VAL A 54 27.41 -2.68 -9.09
C VAL A 54 27.12 -3.02 -7.62
N TRP A 55 28.13 -2.97 -6.76
CA TRP A 55 27.95 -3.27 -5.33
C TRP A 55 27.09 -2.22 -4.62
N ALA A 56 27.25 -0.95 -4.96
CA ALA A 56 26.42 0.13 -4.42
C ALA A 56 24.94 -0.05 -4.78
N SER A 57 24.64 -0.45 -6.02
CA SER A 57 23.27 -0.66 -6.47
C SER A 57 22.61 -1.89 -5.82
N ALA A 58 23.36 -2.97 -5.61
CA ALA A 58 22.91 -4.15 -4.87
C ALA A 58 22.60 -3.81 -3.40
N ALA A 59 23.49 -3.05 -2.73
CA ALA A 59 23.24 -2.53 -1.39
C ALA A 59 22.02 -1.59 -1.37
N GLY A 60 21.83 -0.80 -2.43
CA GLY A 60 20.69 0.10 -2.61
C GLY A 60 19.33 -0.61 -2.64
N CYS A 61 19.22 -1.79 -3.27
CA CYS A 61 18.00 -2.60 -3.24
C CYS A 61 17.58 -2.94 -1.80
N MET A 62 18.50 -3.50 -1.02
CA MET A 62 18.26 -3.90 0.37
C MET A 62 17.97 -2.69 1.26
N ARG A 63 18.76 -1.61 1.10
CA ARG A 63 18.56 -0.37 1.85
C ARG A 63 17.18 0.21 1.61
N ASN A 64 16.74 0.29 0.35
CA ASN A 64 15.42 0.81 0.01
C ASN A 64 14.30 -0.03 0.65
N TYR A 65 14.39 -1.37 0.58
CA TYR A 65 13.41 -2.24 1.23
C TYR A 65 13.34 -1.98 2.74
N LEU A 66 14.48 -1.92 3.43
CA LEU A 66 14.53 -1.73 4.87
C LEU A 66 14.00 -0.36 5.31
N ILE A 67 14.29 0.70 4.56
CA ILE A 67 13.72 2.05 4.81
C ILE A 67 12.21 2.01 4.63
N LEU A 68 11.71 1.47 3.51
CA LEU A 68 10.28 1.40 3.25
C LEU A 68 9.55 0.55 4.29
N LYS A 69 10.17 -0.54 4.76
CA LYS A 69 9.65 -1.37 5.85
C LYS A 69 9.52 -0.59 7.15
N GLU A 70 10.54 0.18 7.52
CA GLU A 70 10.51 1.06 8.69
C GLU A 70 9.37 2.07 8.58
N ARG A 71 9.23 2.75 7.43
CA ARG A 71 8.17 3.76 7.22
C ARG A 71 6.78 3.15 7.22
N ALA A 72 6.60 1.98 6.61
CA ALA A 72 5.32 1.28 6.60
C ALA A 72 4.92 0.84 8.01
N ALA A 73 5.86 0.33 8.80
CA ALA A 73 5.61 -0.02 10.19
C ALA A 73 5.21 1.20 11.03
N ALA A 74 5.90 2.34 10.85
CA ALA A 74 5.55 3.60 11.52
C ALA A 74 4.15 4.08 11.11
N PHE A 75 3.82 4.05 9.81
CA PHE A 75 2.49 4.38 9.29
C PHE A 75 1.40 3.54 9.95
N ARG A 76 1.55 2.21 10.03
CA ARG A 76 0.55 1.33 10.66
C ARG A 76 0.43 1.53 12.18
N ALA A 77 1.52 1.94 12.83
CA ALA A 77 1.55 2.18 14.27
C ALA A 77 1.00 3.57 14.69
N ASP A 78 0.91 4.52 13.77
CA ASP A 78 0.45 5.89 14.06
C ASP A 78 -1.05 5.91 14.43
N PRO A 79 -1.43 6.39 15.63
CA PRO A 79 -2.83 6.52 16.02
C PRO A 79 -3.66 7.38 15.06
N ALA A 80 -3.08 8.41 14.46
CA ALA A 80 -3.78 9.27 13.50
C ALA A 80 -4.09 8.50 12.20
N VAL A 81 -3.19 7.60 11.77
CA VAL A 81 -3.44 6.70 10.64
C VAL A 81 -4.53 5.70 10.98
N GLN A 82 -4.52 5.13 12.19
CA GLN A 82 -5.56 4.19 12.63
C GLN A 82 -6.94 4.85 12.70
N GLU A 83 -7.01 6.11 13.11
CA GLU A 83 -8.25 6.90 13.06
C GLU A 83 -8.69 7.13 11.60
N ALA A 84 -7.77 7.54 10.72
CA ALA A 84 -8.06 7.76 9.31
C ALA A 84 -8.52 6.48 8.60
N LEU A 85 -7.93 5.32 8.92
CA LEU A 85 -8.34 4.01 8.37
C LEU A 85 -9.80 3.68 8.73
N ARG A 86 -10.22 3.94 9.97
CA ARG A 86 -11.63 3.76 10.40
C ARG A 86 -12.55 4.80 9.76
N ALA A 87 -12.12 6.05 9.67
CA ALA A 87 -12.88 7.09 8.96
C ALA A 87 -13.08 6.75 7.47
N SER A 88 -12.15 5.99 6.89
CA SER A 88 -12.22 5.44 5.54
C SER A 88 -12.88 4.06 5.44
N ARG A 89 -13.41 3.50 6.53
CA ARG A 89 -14.15 2.22 6.62
C ARG A 89 -13.38 1.01 6.08
N LEU A 90 -12.05 1.02 6.22
CA LEU A 90 -11.22 -0.12 5.83
C LEU A 90 -11.50 -1.36 6.71
N ASP A 91 -11.90 -1.13 7.96
CA ASP A 91 -12.35 -2.16 8.89
C ASP A 91 -13.69 -2.78 8.47
N GLU A 92 -14.63 -1.98 7.95
CA GLU A 92 -15.92 -2.50 7.47
C GLU A 92 -15.77 -3.38 6.23
N LEU A 93 -14.82 -3.08 5.33
CA LEU A 93 -14.51 -3.94 4.18
C LEU A 93 -13.99 -5.32 4.59
N ALA A 94 -13.44 -5.46 5.79
CA ALA A 94 -12.96 -6.75 6.30
C ALA A 94 -14.08 -7.64 6.85
N LEU A 95 -15.32 -7.14 6.94
CA LEU A 95 -16.48 -7.88 7.42
C LEU A 95 -17.20 -8.60 6.28
N PRO A 96 -17.78 -9.78 6.52
CA PRO A 96 -18.67 -10.42 5.56
C PRO A 96 -19.87 -9.51 5.24
N THR A 97 -20.20 -9.35 3.95
CA THR A 97 -21.32 -8.49 3.52
C THR A 97 -22.68 -8.89 4.07
N ALA A 98 -22.92 -10.19 4.29
CA ALA A 98 -24.18 -10.74 4.80
C ALA A 98 -23.89 -11.91 5.75
N GLU A 99 -23.54 -11.59 7.00
CA GLU A 99 -23.19 -12.58 8.03
C GLU A 99 -24.35 -13.55 8.37
N ASP A 100 -25.59 -13.09 8.20
CA ASP A 100 -26.83 -13.86 8.37
C ASP A 100 -27.26 -14.63 7.09
N GLY A 101 -26.47 -14.52 6.02
CA GLY A 101 -26.66 -15.23 4.76
C GLY A 101 -27.77 -14.68 3.87
N VAL A 102 -27.98 -15.34 2.73
CA VAL A 102 -28.88 -14.86 1.65
C VAL A 102 -30.33 -14.70 2.12
N ALA A 103 -30.81 -15.58 3.00
CA ALA A 103 -32.19 -15.51 3.48
C ALA A 103 -32.45 -14.25 4.34
N GLY A 104 -31.47 -13.85 5.16
CA GLY A 104 -31.53 -12.60 5.93
C GLY A 104 -31.50 -11.38 5.02
N LEU A 105 -30.53 -11.34 4.09
CA LEU A 105 -30.41 -10.27 3.10
C LEU A 105 -31.68 -10.06 2.27
N LEU A 106 -32.34 -11.14 1.82
CA LEU A 106 -33.58 -11.05 1.03
C LEU A 106 -34.80 -10.57 1.83
N ALA A 107 -34.78 -10.73 3.15
CA ALA A 107 -35.85 -10.27 4.03
C ALA A 107 -35.61 -8.84 4.54
N ASP A 108 -34.39 -8.33 4.43
CA ASP A 108 -33.99 -7.01 4.91
C ASP A 108 -34.32 -5.89 3.91
N ARG A 109 -35.42 -5.19 4.18
CA ARG A 109 -35.83 -4.03 3.39
C ARG A 109 -34.82 -2.88 3.44
N SER A 110 -34.00 -2.80 4.48
CA SER A 110 -32.98 -1.74 4.60
C SER A 110 -31.82 -1.94 3.63
N ALA A 111 -31.67 -3.13 3.05
CA ALA A 111 -30.69 -3.42 2.02
C ALA A 111 -31.14 -2.98 0.61
N TYR A 112 -32.44 -2.71 0.41
CA TYR A 112 -32.97 -2.32 -0.90
C TYR A 112 -34.16 -1.34 -0.83
N GLU A 113 -35.36 -1.79 -0.47
CA GLU A 113 -36.59 -0.99 -0.58
C GLU A 113 -36.56 0.32 0.21
N ASP A 114 -35.95 0.29 1.39
CA ASP A 114 -35.88 1.40 2.33
C ASP A 114 -34.45 1.98 2.43
N PHE A 115 -33.52 1.56 1.57
CA PHE A 115 -32.14 2.05 1.58
C PHE A 115 -32.04 3.46 0.98
N ASP A 116 -31.58 4.42 1.78
CA ASP A 116 -31.35 5.79 1.31
C ASP A 116 -30.01 5.90 0.56
N VAL A 117 -30.07 5.69 -0.76
CA VAL A 117 -28.92 5.81 -1.66
C VAL A 117 -28.35 7.23 -1.70
N THR A 118 -29.16 8.26 -1.48
CA THR A 118 -28.73 9.66 -1.56
C THR A 118 -27.90 10.00 -0.33
N ALA A 119 -28.42 9.73 0.87
CA ALA A 119 -27.66 9.93 2.10
C ALA A 119 -26.38 9.08 2.12
N ALA A 120 -26.43 7.87 1.56
CA ALA A 120 -25.26 7.01 1.45
C ALA A 120 -24.16 7.58 0.54
N ALA A 121 -24.55 8.15 -0.60
CA ALA A 121 -23.63 8.72 -1.59
C ALA A 121 -22.98 10.04 -1.12
N GLU A 122 -23.61 10.77 -0.21
CA GLU A 122 -23.07 12.02 0.34
C GLU A 122 -21.94 11.80 1.37
N ARG A 123 -21.73 10.56 1.83
CA ARG A 123 -20.68 10.23 2.80
C ARG A 123 -19.29 10.34 2.17
N SER A 124 -18.43 11.19 2.74
CA SER A 124 -17.01 11.26 2.36
C SER A 124 -16.26 10.03 2.82
N MET A 125 -15.39 9.46 1.97
CA MET A 125 -14.49 8.36 2.29
C MET A 125 -13.14 8.77 2.92
N ALA A 126 -12.88 10.07 3.05
CA ALA A 126 -11.65 10.61 3.66
C ALA A 126 -10.31 10.08 3.08
N PHE A 127 -10.31 9.51 1.87
CA PHE A 127 -9.13 8.86 1.30
C PHE A 127 -7.94 9.79 1.05
N GLU A 128 -8.18 11.04 0.65
CA GLU A 128 -7.08 12.01 0.46
C GLU A 128 -6.35 12.32 1.77
N ALA A 129 -7.08 12.39 2.89
CA ALA A 129 -6.48 12.62 4.20
C ALA A 129 -5.64 11.41 4.64
N LEU A 130 -6.15 10.20 4.42
CA LEU A 130 -5.42 8.96 4.68
C LEU A 130 -4.15 8.85 3.79
N ASP A 131 -4.26 9.18 2.51
CA ASP A 131 -3.16 9.11 1.56
C ASP A 131 -2.05 10.12 1.89
N GLN A 132 -2.42 11.33 2.33
CA GLN A 132 -1.45 12.33 2.74
C GLN A 132 -0.67 11.88 3.99
N LEU A 133 -1.32 11.23 4.95
CA LEU A 133 -0.62 10.64 6.10
C LEU A 133 0.38 9.58 5.64
N ALA A 134 0.02 8.74 4.67
CA ALA A 134 0.95 7.76 4.11
C ALA A 134 2.16 8.43 3.43
N LEU A 135 1.93 9.51 2.69
CA LEU A 135 3.00 10.28 2.07
C LEU A 135 3.90 10.95 3.11
N ASP A 136 3.35 11.49 4.19
CA ASP A 136 4.11 12.11 5.28
C ASP A 136 5.05 11.09 5.96
N HIS A 137 4.56 9.87 6.24
CA HIS A 137 5.37 8.76 6.77
C HIS A 137 6.46 8.33 5.79
N LEU A 138 6.12 8.20 4.50
CA LEU A 138 7.09 7.88 3.44
C LEU A 138 8.21 8.92 3.35
N LEU A 139 7.85 10.21 3.41
CA LEU A 139 8.81 11.32 3.34
C LEU A 139 9.56 11.57 4.67
N GLY A 140 9.10 10.96 5.78
CA GLY A 140 9.74 11.08 7.09
C GLY A 140 9.51 12.44 7.74
N VAL A 141 8.33 13.02 7.50
CA VAL A 141 7.88 14.27 8.14
C VAL A 141 6.85 14.02 9.24
N ARG A 142 6.67 12.74 9.62
CA ARG A 142 5.96 12.25 10.79
C ARG A 142 6.73 11.09 11.41
#